data_AF-A0AA43RXU4-F1
#
_entry.id   AF-A0AA43RXU4-F1
#
_cell.length_a   1.000
_cell.length_b   1.000
_cell.length_c   1.000
_cell.angle_alpha   90.00
_cell.angle_beta   90.00
_cell.angle_gamma   90.00
#
_symmetry.space_group_name_H-M   'P 1'
#
loop_
_entity.id
_entity.type
_entity.pdbx_description
1 polymer ?
#
loop_
_entity_poly.entity_id
_entity_poly.type
_entity_poly.pdbx_seq_one_letter_code
_entity_poly.pdbx_strand_id
1 'polypeptide(L)'
;MNRPVAGNRDFTLPLEQVYNIVEEAKARTSGLGKRVRLSMSHATGKIEILMIQDGKAYLKYHQSKYNEYGRFMIMDCPKDAEWCDDLPGGEEILTRSINCFSPLEILFISRQFVRIK
;
A
#
# COMPACT_ATOMS: atom_id res chain seq x y z
N MET A 1 3.74 -5.91 -5.75
CA MET A 1 2.79 -7.03 -5.87
C MET A 1 1.66 -6.67 -6.81
N ASN A 2 1.11 -7.66 -7.50
CA ASN A 2 -0.07 -7.48 -8.32
C ASN A 2 -1.32 -7.51 -7.45
N ARG A 3 -2.31 -6.69 -7.79
CA ARG A 3 -3.62 -6.74 -7.13
C ARG A 3 -4.27 -8.10 -7.43
N PRO A 4 -4.81 -8.80 -6.41
CA PRO A 4 -5.60 -10.00 -6.62
C PRO A 4 -6.84 -9.68 -7.46
N VAL A 5 -6.95 -10.32 -8.61
CA VAL A 5 -8.09 -10.24 -9.53
C VAL A 5 -8.40 -11.64 -10.04
N ALA A 6 -9.58 -11.86 -10.62
CA ALA A 6 -10.02 -13.18 -11.07
C ALA A 6 -8.97 -13.90 -11.96
N GLY A 7 -8.25 -13.16 -12.82
CA GLY A 7 -7.25 -13.73 -13.72
C GLY A 7 -5.90 -14.09 -13.12
N ASN A 8 -5.60 -13.73 -11.86
CA ASN A 8 -4.31 -14.04 -11.21
C ASN A 8 -4.46 -14.62 -9.79
N ARG A 9 -5.67 -15.07 -9.44
CA ARG A 9 -6.00 -15.52 -8.08
C ARG A 9 -5.10 -16.66 -7.60
N ASP A 10 -4.82 -17.62 -8.49
CA ASP A 10 -3.97 -18.78 -8.18
C ASP A 10 -2.51 -18.42 -7.85
N PHE A 11 -2.09 -17.19 -8.17
CA PHE A 11 -0.74 -16.67 -7.87
C PHE A 11 -0.74 -15.70 -6.68
N THR A 12 -1.87 -15.59 -5.97
CA THR A 12 -2.00 -14.73 -4.80
C THR A 12 -1.59 -15.51 -3.54
N LEU A 13 -0.86 -14.83 -2.65
CA LEU A 13 -0.44 -15.38 -1.36
C LEU A 13 -0.82 -14.38 -0.26
N PRO A 14 -1.07 -14.86 0.98
CA PRO A 14 -1.24 -13.97 2.13
C PRO A 14 -0.06 -13.02 2.32
N LEU A 15 -0.33 -11.81 2.81
CA LEU A 15 0.67 -10.75 2.99
C LEU A 15 1.84 -11.20 3.86
N GLU A 16 1.56 -11.95 4.93
CA GLU A 16 2.58 -12.52 5.81
C GLU A 16 3.54 -13.44 5.06
N GLN A 17 3.01 -14.33 4.20
CA GLN A 17 3.83 -15.25 3.41
C GLN A 17 4.69 -14.49 2.41
N VAL A 18 4.12 -13.50 1.70
CA VAL A 18 4.89 -12.71 0.74
C VAL A 18 5.99 -11.91 1.45
N TYR A 19 5.69 -11.31 2.60
CA TYR A 19 6.68 -10.59 3.40
C TYR A 19 7.85 -11.50 3.78
N ASN A 20 7.56 -12.69 4.33
CA ASN A 20 8.60 -13.65 4.74
C ASN A 20 9.46 -14.09 3.56
N ILE A 21 8.86 -14.40 2.40
CA ILE A 21 9.61 -14.78 1.19
C ILE A 21 10.56 -13.64 0.76
N VAL A 22 10.10 -12.40 0.80
CA VAL A 22 10.93 -11.24 0.42
C VAL A 22 12.06 -11.00 1.42
N GLU A 23 11.82 -11.14 2.71
CA GLU A 23 12.88 -11.02 3.73
C GLU A 23 13.92 -12.14 3.62
N GLU A 24 13.49 -13.39 3.38
CA GLU A 24 14.38 -14.50 3.09
C GLU A 24 15.21 -14.26 1.82
N ALA A 25 14.59 -13.74 0.76
CA ALA A 25 15.30 -13.38 -0.46
C ALA A 25 16.34 -12.28 -0.20
N LYS A 26 15.97 -11.21 0.53
CA LYS A 26 16.89 -10.14 0.91
C LYS A 26 18.07 -10.68 1.72
N ALA A 27 17.84 -11.60 2.65
CA ALA A 27 18.90 -12.22 3.47
C ALA A 27 19.96 -12.93 2.63
N ARG A 28 19.59 -13.46 1.46
CA ARG A 28 20.48 -14.14 0.50
C ARG A 28 21.16 -13.18 -0.49
N THR A 29 20.95 -11.87 -0.36
CA THR A 29 21.54 -10.85 -1.24
C THR A 29 22.47 -9.90 -0.48
N SER A 30 23.32 -9.18 -1.21
CA SER A 30 24.22 -8.15 -0.67
C SER A 30 23.72 -6.74 -0.99
N GLY A 31 24.14 -5.76 -0.18
CA GLY A 31 24.06 -4.32 -0.44
C GLY A 31 22.77 -3.81 -1.12
N LEU A 32 22.79 -3.78 -2.46
CA LEU A 32 21.69 -3.30 -3.29
C LEU A 32 20.45 -4.19 -3.24
N GLY A 33 20.61 -5.52 -3.19
CA GLY A 33 19.48 -6.46 -3.13
C GLY A 33 18.65 -6.30 -1.85
N LYS A 34 19.29 -5.91 -0.74
CA LYS A 34 18.62 -5.61 0.53
C LYS A 34 17.75 -4.35 0.50
N ARG A 35 17.92 -3.49 -0.52
CA ARG A 35 17.16 -2.24 -0.67
C ARG A 35 15.84 -2.43 -1.42
N VAL A 36 15.53 -3.64 -1.89
CA VAL A 36 14.25 -3.93 -2.56
C VAL A 36 13.10 -3.62 -1.61
N ARG A 37 12.11 -2.87 -2.10
CA ARG A 37 10.90 -2.52 -1.36
C ARG A 37 9.75 -3.42 -1.79
N LEU A 38 9.04 -3.99 -0.81
CA LEU A 38 7.80 -4.70 -1.08
C LEU A 38 6.68 -3.67 -1.14
N SER A 39 6.20 -3.35 -2.34
CA SER A 39 5.18 -2.31 -2.53
C SER A 39 3.95 -2.78 -3.30
N MET A 40 2.80 -2.21 -2.96
CA MET A 40 1.49 -2.38 -3.58
C MET A 40 1.09 -1.08 -4.29
N SER A 41 0.59 -1.20 -5.51
CA SER A 41 -0.02 -0.08 -6.23
C SER A 41 -1.51 -0.02 -5.90
N HIS A 42 -1.90 0.97 -5.10
CA HIS A 42 -3.27 1.18 -4.67
C HIS A 42 -3.87 2.45 -5.31
N ALA A 43 -5.20 2.58 -5.30
CA ALA A 43 -5.89 3.74 -5.86
C ALA A 43 -5.45 5.06 -5.20
N THR A 44 -5.07 5.03 -3.93
CA THR A 44 -4.63 6.19 -3.13
C THR A 44 -3.14 6.49 -3.26
N GLY A 45 -2.34 5.56 -3.81
CA GLY A 45 -0.89 5.72 -3.92
C GLY A 45 -0.11 4.41 -3.96
N LYS A 46 1.22 4.51 -3.84
CA LYS A 46 2.11 3.36 -3.67
C LYS A 46 2.35 3.15 -2.18
N ILE A 47 1.93 1.99 -1.69
CA ILE A 47 2.04 1.60 -0.29
C ILE A 47 3.16 0.59 -0.18
N GLU A 48 4.14 0.86 0.68
CA GLU A 48 5.22 -0.04 1.04
C GLU A 48 4.83 -0.84 2.27
N ILE A 49 5.01 -2.16 2.20
CA ILE A 49 4.94 -3.06 3.36
C ILE A 49 6.33 -3.07 3.99
N LEU A 50 6.41 -2.54 5.20
CA LEU A 50 7.63 -2.52 5.98
C LEU A 50 7.81 -3.83 6.77
N MET A 51 6.69 -4.35 7.30
CA MET A 51 6.67 -5.55 8.13
C MET A 51 5.26 -6.13 8.22
N ILE A 52 5.18 -7.46 8.32
CA ILE A 52 3.99 -8.18 8.79
C ILE A 52 4.43 -9.01 10.00
N GLN A 53 3.86 -8.77 11.17
CA GLN A 53 4.23 -9.47 12.40
C GLN A 53 3.08 -9.43 13.41
N ASP A 54 2.88 -10.52 14.17
CA ASP A 54 1.92 -10.61 15.27
C ASP A 54 0.49 -10.19 14.88
N GLY A 55 0.06 -10.56 13.68
CA GLY A 55 -1.26 -10.19 13.15
C GLY A 55 -1.42 -8.69 12.85
N LYS A 56 -0.31 -7.96 12.68
CA LYS A 56 -0.29 -6.55 12.30
C LYS A 56 0.48 -6.34 10.99
N ALA A 57 -0.03 -5.42 10.18
CA ALA A 57 0.65 -4.90 9.00
C ALA A 57 1.19 -3.50 9.28
N TYR A 58 2.49 -3.32 9.06
CA TYR A 58 3.19 -2.04 9.18
C TYR A 58 3.46 -1.48 7.79
N LEU A 59 2.81 -0.38 7.48
CA LEU A 59 2.74 0.16 6.13
C LEU A 59 3.25 1.59 6.09
N LYS A 60 3.72 2.00 4.92
CA LYS A 60 4.14 3.38 4.66
C LYS A 60 3.72 3.82 3.27
N TYR A 61 3.19 5.02 3.14
CA TYR A 61 3.01 5.61 1.82
C TYR A 61 4.36 5.99 1.23
N HIS A 62 4.76 5.31 0.16
CA HIS A 62 5.91 5.69 -0.65
C HIS A 62 5.56 6.76 -1.67
N GLN A 63 4.31 6.77 -2.15
CA GLN A 63 3.72 7.86 -2.96
C GLN A 63 2.25 7.95 -2.57
N SER A 64 1.70 9.17 -2.47
CA SER A 64 0.29 9.37 -2.13
C SER A 64 -0.33 10.41 -3.07
N LYS A 65 -1.57 10.18 -3.48
CA LYS A 65 -2.37 11.17 -4.22
C LYS A 65 -2.86 12.31 -3.34
N TYR A 66 -2.76 12.16 -2.02
CA TYR A 66 -3.41 13.01 -1.05
C TYR A 66 -2.41 13.67 -0.09
N ASN A 67 -1.18 13.90 -0.55
CA ASN A 67 -0.09 14.52 0.22
C ASN A 67 0.31 13.77 1.52
N GLU A 68 0.00 12.48 1.62
CA GLU A 68 0.37 11.63 2.76
C GLU A 68 1.73 10.94 2.55
N TYR A 69 2.67 11.56 1.83
CA TYR A 69 3.97 10.96 1.55
C TYR A 69 4.70 10.63 2.85
N GLY A 70 5.14 9.38 2.97
CA GLY A 70 5.86 8.89 4.14
C GLY A 70 4.99 8.57 5.35
N ARG A 71 3.66 8.80 5.30
CA ARG A 71 2.76 8.46 6.40
C ARG A 71 2.86 6.97 6.74
N PHE A 72 3.09 6.70 8.01
CA PHE A 72 3.18 5.37 8.59
C PHE A 72 1.83 4.94 9.14
N MET A 73 1.50 3.66 8.99
CA MET A 73 0.23 3.07 9.38
C MET A 73 0.47 1.70 10.00
N ILE A 74 -0.27 1.39 11.06
CA ILE A 74 -0.31 0.06 11.66
C ILE A 74 -1.75 -0.40 11.58
N MET A 75 -1.97 -1.59 11.05
CA MET A 75 -3.30 -2.12 10.81
C MET A 75 -3.38 -3.57 11.28
N ASP A 76 -4.57 -4.03 11.66
CA ASP A 76 -4.83 -5.45 11.85
C ASP A 76 -4.63 -6.18 10.53
N CYS A 77 -4.00 -7.36 10.59
CA CYS A 77 -3.69 -8.20 9.44
C CYS A 77 -4.22 -9.61 9.70
N PRO A 78 -5.45 -9.92 9.25
CA PRO A 78 -5.95 -11.29 9.20
C PRO A 78 -5.01 -12.23 8.45
N LYS A 79 -5.03 -13.52 8.79
CA LYS A 79 -4.12 -14.54 8.22
C LYS A 79 -4.32 -14.77 6.73
N ASP A 80 -5.51 -14.48 6.24
CA ASP A 80 -5.96 -14.61 4.85
C ASP A 80 -5.96 -13.28 4.11
N ALA A 81 -5.48 -12.19 4.72
CA ALA A 81 -5.31 -10.92 4.04
C ALA A 81 -4.25 -11.06 2.94
N GLU A 82 -4.62 -10.72 1.71
CA GLU A 82 -3.76 -10.82 0.54
C GLU A 82 -3.49 -9.45 -0.08
N TRP A 83 -4.27 -8.45 0.31
CA TRP A 83 -4.18 -7.09 -0.18
C TRP A 83 -4.46 -6.06 0.92
N CYS A 84 -4.07 -4.81 0.68
CA CYS A 84 -4.26 -3.71 1.64
C CYS A 84 -5.74 -3.44 1.96
N ASP A 85 -6.65 -3.76 1.03
CA ASP A 85 -8.09 -3.60 1.20
C ASP A 85 -8.69 -4.65 2.15
N ASP A 86 -7.99 -5.78 2.37
CA ASP A 86 -8.43 -6.85 3.28
C ASP A 86 -8.08 -6.54 4.75
N LEU A 87 -7.36 -5.44 5.00
CA LEU A 87 -6.96 -5.01 6.33
C LEU A 87 -8.10 -4.19 6.97
N PRO A 88 -8.64 -4.59 8.13
CA PRO A 88 -9.75 -3.90 8.77
C PRO A 88 -9.44 -2.41 9.02
N GLY A 89 -10.41 -1.54 8.70
CA GLY A 89 -10.24 -0.08 8.80
C GLY A 89 -9.37 0.53 7.69
N GLY A 90 -8.93 -0.26 6.70
CA GLY A 90 -8.18 0.21 5.54
C GLY A 90 -8.96 1.20 4.72
N GLU A 91 -10.23 0.93 4.46
CA GLU A 91 -11.12 1.86 3.78
C GLU A 91 -11.14 3.23 4.48
N GLU A 92 -11.23 3.33 5.81
CA GLU A 92 -11.27 4.62 6.50
C GLU A 92 -9.92 5.33 6.50
N ILE A 93 -8.81 4.61 6.69
CA ILE A 93 -7.46 5.19 6.76
C ILE A 93 -6.98 5.63 5.37
N LEU A 94 -7.28 4.83 4.35
CA LEU A 94 -6.93 5.08 2.96
C LEU A 94 -7.86 6.17 2.36
N THR A 95 -9.13 6.22 2.76
CA THR A 95 -10.12 7.25 2.35
C THR A 95 -10.05 8.55 3.15
N ARG A 96 -9.58 8.56 4.41
CA ARG A 96 -9.43 9.81 5.21
C ARG A 96 -8.53 10.86 4.54
N SER A 97 -7.66 10.41 3.65
CA SER A 97 -6.83 11.26 2.80
C SER A 97 -7.64 12.15 1.83
N ILE A 98 -8.95 11.91 1.65
CA ILE A 98 -9.85 12.73 0.83
C ILE A 98 -10.30 14.01 1.56
N ASN A 99 -10.40 14.00 2.90
CA ASN A 99 -11.05 15.07 3.67
C ASN A 99 -10.08 16.07 4.31
N CYS A 100 -8.77 15.97 4.05
CA CYS A 100 -7.76 16.91 4.57
C CYS A 100 -7.51 18.12 3.65
N PHE A 101 -8.18 18.22 2.50
CA PHE A 101 -8.02 19.36 1.60
C PHE A 101 -8.91 20.52 2.02
N SER A 102 -8.31 21.72 2.07
CA SER A 102 -9.10 22.94 2.19
C SER A 102 -10.02 23.08 0.96
N PRO A 103 -11.18 23.77 1.05
CA PRO A 103 -12.07 24.00 -0.09
C PRO A 103 -11.37 24.61 -1.33
N LEU A 104 -10.27 25.33 -1.11
CA LEU A 104 -9.42 25.95 -2.14
C LEU A 104 -8.60 24.92 -2.94
N GLU A 105 -8.15 23.84 -2.32
CA GLU A 105 -7.34 22.81 -2.99
C GLU A 105 -8.20 21.87 -3.85
N ILE A 106 -9.46 21.64 -3.44
CA ILE A 106 -10.45 20.90 -4.25
C ILE A 106 -10.69 21.61 -5.59
N LEU A 107 -10.73 22.95 -5.57
CA LEU A 107 -10.92 23.77 -6.78
C LEU A 107 -9.69 23.75 -7.71
N PHE A 108 -8.49 23.50 -7.16
CA PHE A 108 -7.26 23.42 -7.93
C PHE A 108 -7.15 22.09 -8.69
N ILE A 109 -7.59 20.98 -8.07
CA ILE A 109 -7.58 19.65 -8.67
C ILE A 109 -8.64 19.53 -9.79
N SER A 110 -9.83 20.13 -9.62
CA SER A 110 -10.89 20.09 -10.64
C SER A 110 -10.49 20.79 -11.95
N ARG A 111 -9.60 21.79 -11.88
CA ARG A 111 -9.08 22.51 -13.06
C ARG A 111 -8.00 21.74 -13.84
N GLN A 112 -7.29 20.80 -13.22
CA GLN A 112 -6.30 19.98 -13.95
C GLN A 112 -6.94 18.84 -14.75
N PHE A 113 -8.14 18.38 -14.37
CA PHE A 113 -8.85 17.30 -15.09
C PHE A 113 -9.46 17.71 -16.44
N VAL A 114 -9.59 19.01 -16.72
CA VAL A 114 -10.13 19.49 -18.01
C VAL A 114 -9.08 19.48 -19.13
N ARG A 115 -7.81 19.18 -18.84
CA ARG A 115 -6.70 19.22 -19.83
C ARG A 115 -6.19 17.87 -20.30
N ILE A 116 -6.85 16.76 -19.93
CA ILE A 116 -6.59 15.43 -20.50
C ILE A 116 -7.92 14.84 -20.96
N LYS A 117 -8.42 15.37 -22.07
CA LYS A 117 -9.29 14.69 -23.02
C LYS A 117 -8.93 15.17 -24.41
#